data_AF-F7PIT4-F1
#
_entry.id   AF-F7PIT4-F1
#
_cell.length_a   1.000
_cell.length_b   1.000
_cell.length_c   1.000
_cell.angle_alpha   90.00
_cell.angle_beta   90.00
_cell.angle_gamma   90.00
#
_symmetry.space_group_name_H-M   'P 1'
#
loop_
_entity.id
_entity.type
_entity.pdbx_description
1 polymer ?
#
loop_
_entity_poly.entity_id
_entity_poly.type
_entity_poly.pdbx_seq_one_letter_code
_entity_poly.pdbx_strand_id
1 'polypeptide(L)'
;MSLGGGGGGQQQLQQIAQAIEEIEEEREELEAEVQDLRNKKTEIDEAVDAIETLETGSTVQVPLGGDAYVRAEVLDIDEITVSLGADYAAEQDQEAAADTLDRKKDAIDDQIEQLSEEISELEDESQQLEQQAQQMQQQQMQQQMQAMQQQEEADE
;
A
#
# COMPACT_ATOMS: atom_id res chain seq x y z
N MET A 1 31.41 -41.81 -9.62
CA MET A 1 30.07 -41.22 -9.80
C MET A 1 29.71 -40.61 -8.45
N SER A 2 30.01 -39.33 -8.26
CA SER A 2 30.05 -38.70 -6.93
C SER A 2 28.91 -37.69 -6.80
N LEU A 3 28.01 -37.98 -5.86
CA LEU A 3 27.32 -37.03 -4.98
C LEU A 3 26.52 -35.89 -5.64
N GLY A 4 25.31 -36.22 -6.09
CA GLY A 4 24.27 -35.25 -6.51
C GLY A 4 23.26 -34.86 -5.42
N GLY A 5 23.56 -35.06 -4.12
CA GLY A 5 22.60 -34.90 -3.02
C GLY A 5 22.48 -33.50 -2.42
N GLY A 6 23.43 -32.58 -2.66
CA GLY A 6 23.50 -31.29 -1.97
C GLY A 6 22.77 -30.10 -2.64
N GLY A 7 22.38 -30.23 -3.91
CA GLY A 7 21.91 -29.08 -4.71
C GLY A 7 20.43 -28.71 -4.54
N GLY A 8 19.56 -29.67 -4.21
CA GLY A 8 18.11 -29.46 -4.20
C GLY A 8 17.63 -28.51 -3.10
N GLY A 9 18.13 -28.69 -1.86
CA GLY A 9 17.75 -27.83 -0.74
C GLY A 9 18.26 -26.39 -0.88
N GLN A 10 19.41 -26.21 -1.53
CA GLN A 10 19.96 -24.87 -1.77
C GLN A 10 19.21 -24.12 -2.88
N GLN A 11 18.70 -24.83 -3.89
CA GLN A 11 17.80 -24.26 -4.89
C GLN A 11 16.43 -23.88 -4.29
N GLN A 12 15.88 -24.70 -3.39
CA GLN A 12 14.62 -24.39 -2.70
C GLN A 12 14.74 -23.17 -1.78
N LEU A 13 15.85 -23.03 -1.04
CA LEU A 13 16.11 -21.83 -0.24
C LEU A 13 16.22 -20.56 -1.09
N GLN A 14 16.83 -20.65 -2.27
CA GLN A 14 16.89 -19.52 -3.21
C GLN A 14 15.50 -19.12 -3.71
N GLN A 15 14.64 -20.09 -4.03
CA GLN A 15 13.26 -19.82 -4.45
C GLN A 15 12.44 -19.14 -3.34
N ILE A 16 12.59 -19.59 -2.09
CA ILE A 16 11.90 -18.95 -0.97
C ILE A 16 12.40 -17.52 -0.75
N ALA A 17 13.71 -17.29 -0.83
CA ALA A 17 14.25 -15.95 -0.69
C ALA A 17 13.71 -14.99 -1.77
N GLN A 18 13.59 -15.47 -3.02
CA GLN A 18 12.99 -14.70 -4.10
C GLN A 18 11.51 -14.41 -3.85
N ALA A 19 10.74 -15.39 -3.39
CA ALA A 19 9.33 -15.18 -3.07
C ALA A 19 9.13 -14.16 -1.93
N ILE A 20 9.99 -14.19 -0.90
CA ILE A 20 9.95 -13.19 0.18
C ILE A 20 10.25 -11.79 -0.36
N GLU A 21 11.26 -11.66 -1.23
CA GLU A 21 11.62 -10.38 -1.85
C GLU A 21 10.46 -9.84 -2.71
N GLU A 22 9.80 -10.68 -3.51
CA GLU A 22 8.62 -10.30 -4.30
C GLU A 22 7.46 -9.84 -3.41
N ILE A 23 7.19 -10.55 -2.30
CA ILE A 23 6.14 -10.17 -1.33
C ILE A 23 6.47 -8.83 -0.64
N GLU A 24 7.74 -8.59 -0.31
CA GLU A 24 8.16 -7.33 0.30
C GLU A 24 7.97 -6.15 -0.66
N GLU A 25 8.33 -6.31 -1.94
CA GLU A 25 8.10 -5.30 -2.97
C GLU A 25 6.60 -5.00 -3.14
N GLU A 26 5.76 -6.03 -3.23
CA GLU A 26 4.31 -5.87 -3.34
C GLU A 26 3.72 -5.15 -2.12
N ARG A 27 4.17 -5.51 -0.91
CA ARG A 27 3.72 -4.85 0.33
C ARG A 27 4.07 -3.36 0.33
N GLU A 28 5.28 -2.98 -0.08
CA GLU A 28 5.69 -1.58 -0.16
C GLU A 28 4.84 -0.78 -1.14
N GLU A 29 4.43 -1.37 -2.27
CA GLU A 29 3.52 -0.75 -3.24
C GLU A 29 2.13 -0.49 -2.63
N LEU A 30 1.56 -1.50 -1.95
CA LEU A 30 0.26 -1.37 -1.29
C LEU A 30 0.28 -0.37 -0.13
N GLU A 31 1.35 -0.34 0.66
CA GLU A 31 1.54 0.66 1.73
C GLU A 31 1.57 2.09 1.17
N ALA A 32 2.23 2.30 0.03
CA ALA A 32 2.24 3.58 -0.66
C ALA A 32 0.85 3.98 -1.16
N GLU A 33 0.08 3.04 -1.73
CA GLU A 33 -1.30 3.28 -2.16
C GLU A 33 -2.20 3.66 -0.98
N VAL A 34 -2.10 2.96 0.15
CA VAL A 34 -2.83 3.30 1.38
C VAL A 34 -2.48 4.72 1.85
N GLN A 35 -1.21 5.13 1.75
CA GLN A 35 -0.81 6.48 2.14
C GLN A 35 -1.39 7.54 1.20
N ASP A 36 -1.43 7.28 -0.11
CA ASP A 36 -2.05 8.18 -1.09
C ASP A 36 -3.56 8.32 -0.86
N LEU A 37 -4.25 7.22 -0.55
CA LEU A 37 -5.67 7.24 -0.17
C LEU A 37 -5.91 8.05 1.11
N ARG A 38 -5.04 7.92 2.13
CA ARG A 38 -5.13 8.74 3.35
C ARG A 38 -4.93 10.23 3.07
N ASN A 39 -3.97 10.59 2.22
CA ASN A 39 -3.78 11.98 1.80
C ASN A 39 -5.04 12.49 1.08
N LYS A 40 -5.63 11.66 0.21
CA LYS A 40 -6.88 11.98 -0.49
C LYS A 40 -8.04 12.25 0.48
N LYS A 41 -8.15 11.49 1.57
CA LYS A 41 -9.15 11.76 2.62
C LYS A 41 -8.95 13.13 3.25
N THR A 42 -7.72 13.49 3.59
CA THR A 42 -7.42 14.82 4.14
C THR A 42 -7.80 15.93 3.18
N GLU A 43 -7.50 15.79 1.89
CA GLU A 43 -7.95 16.76 0.87
C GLU A 43 -9.48 16.86 0.79
N ILE A 44 -10.19 15.74 0.95
CA ILE A 44 -11.66 15.72 0.97
C ILE A 44 -12.19 16.45 2.20
N ASP A 45 -11.65 16.18 3.39
CA ASP A 45 -12.07 16.87 4.63
C ASP A 45 -11.84 18.38 4.51
N GLU A 46 -10.67 18.81 4.00
CA GLU A 46 -10.39 20.23 3.75
C GLU A 46 -11.36 20.86 2.73
N ALA A 47 -11.77 20.10 1.72
CA ALA A 47 -12.74 20.57 0.73
C ALA A 47 -14.14 20.73 1.35
N VAL A 48 -14.58 19.78 2.18
CA VAL A 48 -15.86 19.87 2.90
C VAL A 48 -15.86 21.08 3.83
N ASP A 49 -14.81 21.25 4.65
CA ASP A 49 -14.67 22.41 5.54
C ASP A 49 -14.73 23.74 4.77
N ALA A 50 -14.10 23.80 3.58
CA ALA A 50 -14.13 24.97 2.72
C ALA A 50 -15.53 25.23 2.15
N ILE A 51 -16.25 24.20 1.72
CA ILE A 51 -17.63 24.32 1.23
C ILE A 51 -18.55 24.86 2.33
N GLU A 52 -18.39 24.38 3.57
CA GLU A 52 -19.22 24.82 4.71
C GLU A 52 -18.88 26.23 5.20
N THR A 53 -17.66 26.70 4.97
CA THR A 53 -17.17 28.00 5.49
C THR A 53 -17.30 29.14 4.49
N LEU A 54 -17.20 28.85 3.18
CA LEU A 54 -17.25 29.87 2.15
C LEU A 54 -18.69 30.33 1.90
N GLU A 55 -18.83 31.61 1.58
CA GLU A 55 -20.10 32.22 1.17
C GLU A 55 -19.96 32.84 -0.22
N THR A 56 -21.06 32.97 -0.95
CA THR A 56 -21.09 33.78 -2.19
C THR A 56 -20.59 35.21 -1.91
N GLY A 57 -19.68 35.70 -2.74
CA GLY A 57 -18.98 36.97 -2.56
C GLY A 57 -17.70 36.87 -1.71
N SER A 58 -17.36 35.69 -1.18
CA SER A 58 -16.10 35.50 -0.46
C SER A 58 -14.91 35.78 -1.36
N THR A 59 -13.93 36.52 -0.85
CA THR A 59 -12.67 36.77 -1.55
C THR A 59 -11.66 35.66 -1.23
N VAL A 60 -11.20 34.94 -2.25
CA VAL A 60 -10.25 33.83 -2.15
C VAL A 60 -8.94 34.14 -2.87
N GLN A 61 -7.90 33.34 -2.61
CA GLN A 61 -6.66 33.36 -3.37
C GLN A 61 -6.51 32.06 -4.15
N VAL A 62 -6.36 32.19 -5.47
CA VAL A 62 -6.16 31.05 -6.38
C VAL A 62 -4.67 30.94 -6.70
N PRO A 63 -4.02 29.80 -6.42
CA PRO A 63 -2.62 29.60 -6.76
C PRO A 63 -2.45 29.49 -8.28
N LEU A 64 -1.45 30.19 -8.83
CA LEU A 64 -1.08 30.13 -10.25
C LEU A 64 0.20 29.31 -10.51
N GLY A 65 0.89 28.88 -9.44
CA GLY A 65 2.19 28.21 -9.48
C GLY A 65 3.37 29.16 -9.25
N GLY A 66 4.55 28.60 -8.93
CA GLY A 66 5.76 29.38 -8.65
C GLY A 66 5.62 30.38 -7.51
N ASP A 67 4.90 29.99 -6.44
CA ASP A 67 4.56 30.83 -5.29
C ASP A 67 3.74 32.10 -5.61
N ALA A 68 3.08 32.15 -6.77
CA ALA A 68 2.19 33.24 -7.17
C ALA A 68 0.71 32.91 -6.93
N TYR A 69 -0.05 33.93 -6.53
CA TYR A 69 -1.48 33.84 -6.23
C TYR A 69 -2.25 35.01 -6.87
N VAL A 70 -3.49 34.76 -7.29
CA VAL A 70 -4.43 35.78 -7.77
C VAL A 70 -5.64 35.88 -6.85
N ARG A 71 -6.09 37.11 -6.59
CA ARG A 71 -7.32 37.36 -5.84
C ARG A 71 -8.53 37.12 -6.74
N ALA A 72 -9.48 36.32 -6.27
CA ALA A 72 -10.75 36.05 -6.93
C ALA A 72 -11.92 36.18 -5.94
N GLU A 73 -13.13 36.25 -6.48
CA GLU A 73 -14.38 36.27 -5.71
C GLU A 73 -15.20 35.03 -6.06
N VAL A 74 -15.75 34.35 -5.05
CA VAL A 74 -16.66 33.21 -5.22
C VAL A 74 -17.99 33.74 -5.76
N LEU A 75 -18.33 33.38 -7.00
CA LEU A 75 -19.51 33.90 -7.68
C LEU A 75 -20.81 33.31 -7.18
N ASP A 76 -20.84 31.99 -6.99
CA ASP A 76 -21.97 31.26 -6.42
C ASP A 76 -21.44 30.00 -5.70
N ILE A 77 -21.65 29.92 -4.39
CA ILE A 77 -21.24 28.75 -3.61
C ILE A 77 -22.25 27.59 -3.73
N ASP A 78 -23.45 27.83 -4.27
CA ASP A 78 -24.44 26.79 -4.55
C ASP A 78 -24.22 26.10 -5.91
N GLU A 79 -23.18 26.50 -6.66
CA GLU A 79 -22.83 25.94 -7.97
C GLU A 79 -21.45 25.24 -7.92
N ILE A 80 -21.35 24.13 -7.18
CA ILE A 80 -20.10 23.38 -7.00
C ILE A 80 -20.03 22.22 -7.98
N THR A 81 -18.98 22.18 -8.80
CA THR A 81 -18.70 21.02 -9.66
C THR A 81 -17.93 19.96 -8.89
N VAL A 82 -18.58 18.81 -8.63
CA VAL A 82 -17.97 17.65 -7.98
C VAL A 82 -17.77 16.53 -8.99
N SER A 83 -16.57 15.97 -9.07
CA SER A 83 -16.30 14.78 -9.88
C SER A 83 -17.13 13.59 -9.37
N LEU A 84 -17.68 12.76 -10.25
CA LEU A 84 -18.40 11.53 -9.90
C LEU A 84 -17.60 10.26 -10.27
N GLY A 85 -16.38 10.43 -10.77
CA GLY A 85 -15.54 9.35 -11.30
C GLY A 85 -15.81 9.05 -12.77
N ALA A 86 -14.97 8.19 -13.36
CA ALA A 86 -15.05 7.77 -14.78
C ALA A 86 -15.18 8.95 -15.77
N ASP A 87 -14.46 10.04 -15.52
CA ASP A 87 -14.49 11.29 -16.31
C ASP A 87 -15.84 12.04 -16.30
N TYR A 88 -16.74 11.72 -15.38
CA TYR A 88 -17.97 12.47 -15.14
C TYR A 88 -17.83 13.43 -13.96
N ALA A 89 -18.55 14.55 -14.03
CA ALA A 89 -18.73 15.49 -12.94
C ALA A 89 -20.16 16.04 -12.99
N ALA A 90 -20.66 16.49 -11.85
CA ALA A 90 -21.96 17.13 -11.74
C ALA A 90 -21.85 18.42 -10.94
N GLU A 91 -22.68 19.38 -11.30
CA GLU A 91 -22.93 20.59 -10.54
C GLU A 91 -23.92 20.26 -9.42
N GLN A 92 -23.59 20.69 -8.20
CA GLN A 92 -24.30 20.38 -6.97
C GLN A 92 -24.32 21.61 -6.07
N ASP A 93 -25.39 21.76 -5.28
CA ASP A 93 -25.42 22.70 -4.16
C ASP A 93 -24.47 22.26 -3.04
N GLN A 94 -24.24 23.15 -2.08
CA GLN A 94 -23.30 22.93 -0.97
C GLN A 94 -23.56 21.64 -0.20
N GLU A 95 -24.82 21.40 0.18
CA GLU A 95 -25.22 20.23 0.96
C GLU A 95 -24.99 18.95 0.14
N ALA A 96 -25.43 18.92 -1.12
CA ALA A 96 -25.25 17.78 -2.00
C ALA A 96 -23.77 17.51 -2.35
N ALA A 97 -22.96 18.58 -2.47
CA ALA A 97 -21.53 18.48 -2.73
C ALA A 97 -20.79 17.89 -1.53
N ALA A 98 -21.05 18.39 -0.32
CA ALA A 98 -20.48 17.85 0.92
C ALA A 98 -20.88 16.38 1.11
N ASP A 99 -22.16 16.06 0.97
CA ASP A 99 -22.67 14.68 1.00
C ASP A 99 -21.96 13.75 0.00
N THR A 100 -21.70 14.24 -1.22
CA THR A 100 -21.04 13.46 -2.26
C THR A 100 -19.57 13.22 -1.92
N LEU A 101 -18.90 14.22 -1.34
CA LEU A 101 -17.53 14.11 -0.87
C LEU A 101 -17.40 13.16 0.33
N ASP A 102 -18.33 13.21 1.29
CA ASP A 102 -18.35 12.28 2.42
C ASP A 102 -18.57 10.83 1.98
N ARG A 103 -19.50 10.58 1.05
CA ARG A 103 -19.68 9.23 0.48
C ARG A 103 -18.42 8.71 -0.22
N LYS A 104 -17.63 9.59 -0.84
CA LYS A 104 -16.33 9.19 -1.40
C LYS A 104 -15.32 8.87 -0.32
N LYS A 105 -15.33 9.63 0.77
CA LYS A 105 -14.47 9.38 1.93
C LYS A 105 -14.76 8.01 2.54
N ASP A 106 -16.04 7.66 2.69
CA ASP A 106 -16.47 6.34 3.15
C ASP A 106 -15.98 5.23 2.20
N ALA A 107 -16.14 5.42 0.89
CA ALA A 107 -15.64 4.44 -0.09
C ALA A 107 -14.11 4.30 -0.08
N ILE A 108 -13.37 5.38 0.21
CA ILE A 108 -11.92 5.33 0.40
C ILE A 108 -11.57 4.59 1.69
N ASP A 109 -12.33 4.76 2.76
CA ASP A 109 -12.14 4.01 4.01
C ASP A 109 -12.29 2.51 3.78
N ASP A 110 -13.35 2.09 3.09
CA ASP A 110 -13.56 0.69 2.72
C ASP A 110 -12.37 0.13 1.90
N GLN A 111 -11.80 0.94 1.00
CA GLN A 111 -10.62 0.56 0.21
C GLN A 111 -9.36 0.44 1.06
N ILE A 112 -9.11 1.39 1.98
CA ILE A 112 -7.97 1.33 2.90
C ILE A 112 -8.07 0.08 3.78
N GLU A 113 -9.26 -0.27 4.27
CA GLU A 113 -9.46 -1.47 5.07
C GLU A 113 -9.10 -2.73 4.28
N GLN A 114 -9.56 -2.85 3.04
CA GLN A 114 -9.24 -3.98 2.16
C GLN A 114 -7.74 -4.10 1.88
N LEU A 115 -7.09 -3.01 1.51
CA LEU A 115 -5.64 -3.00 1.25
C LEU A 115 -4.84 -3.31 2.52
N SER A 116 -5.30 -2.84 3.68
CA SER A 116 -4.65 -3.13 4.96
C SER A 116 -4.77 -4.61 5.35
N GLU A 117 -5.90 -5.25 5.02
CA GLU A 117 -6.07 -6.70 5.18
C GLU A 117 -5.12 -7.47 4.25
N GLU A 118 -5.03 -7.08 2.98
CA GLU A 118 -4.12 -7.68 2.00
C GLU A 118 -2.64 -7.56 2.42
N ILE A 119 -2.21 -6.38 2.88
CA ILE A 119 -0.89 -6.16 3.48
C ILE A 119 -0.64 -7.13 4.64
N SER A 120 -1.62 -7.32 5.53
CA SER A 120 -1.50 -8.24 6.67
C SER A 120 -1.39 -9.70 6.23
N GLU A 121 -2.10 -10.10 5.17
CA GLU A 121 -2.01 -11.44 4.60
C GLU A 121 -0.61 -11.70 4.00
N LEU A 122 -0.06 -10.72 3.28
CA LEU A 122 1.29 -10.77 2.73
C LEU A 122 2.36 -10.85 3.83
N GLU A 123 2.19 -10.10 4.93
CA GLU A 123 3.08 -10.19 6.10
C GLU A 123 3.07 -11.57 6.74
N ASP A 124 1.89 -12.18 6.87
CA ASP A 124 1.74 -13.53 7.41
C ASP A 124 2.35 -14.59 6.48
N GLU A 125 2.19 -14.43 5.16
CA GLU A 125 2.79 -15.32 4.16
C GLU A 125 4.32 -15.24 4.19
N SER A 126 4.89 -14.03 4.20
CA SER A 126 6.33 -13.80 4.32
C SER A 126 6.90 -14.45 5.58
N GLN A 127 6.25 -14.26 6.74
CA GLN A 127 6.66 -14.90 8.00
C GLN A 127 6.62 -16.43 7.95
N GLN A 128 5.67 -17.03 7.24
CA GLN A 128 5.61 -18.48 7.07
C GLN A 128 6.76 -18.99 6.19
N LEU A 129 7.06 -18.28 5.11
CA LEU A 129 8.18 -18.58 4.21
C LEU A 129 9.53 -18.46 4.93
N GLU A 130 9.72 -17.43 5.74
CA GLU A 130 10.92 -17.27 6.57
C GLU A 130 11.10 -18.44 7.55
N GLN A 131 10.04 -18.84 8.24
CA GLN A 131 10.06 -19.98 9.14
C GLN A 131 10.42 -21.28 8.41
N GLN A 132 9.86 -21.48 7.21
CA GLN A 132 10.19 -22.63 6.37
C GLN A 132 11.67 -22.61 5.94
N ALA A 133 12.20 -21.46 5.53
CA ALA A 133 13.60 -21.30 5.18
C ALA A 133 14.52 -21.64 6.36
N GLN A 134 14.21 -21.13 7.55
CA GLN A 134 14.97 -21.41 8.78
C GLN A 134 14.95 -22.91 9.14
N GLN A 135 13.80 -23.58 9.02
CA GLN A 135 13.70 -25.02 9.27
C GLN A 135 14.53 -25.83 8.29
N MET A 136 14.49 -25.50 7.00
CA MET A 136 15.30 -26.17 5.98
C MET A 136 16.80 -25.95 6.21
N GLN A 137 17.21 -24.74 6.56
CA GLN A 137 18.61 -24.44 6.87
C GLN A 137 19.12 -25.26 8.07
N GLN A 138 18.30 -25.40 9.13
CA GLN A 138 18.62 -26.25 10.27
C GLN A 138 18.76 -27.73 9.88
N GLN A 139 17.85 -28.26 9.05
CA GLN A 139 17.93 -29.63 8.55
C GLN A 139 19.18 -29.85 7.70
N GLN A 140 19.56 -28.88 6.85
CA GLN A 140 20.76 -28.97 6.02
C GLN A 140 22.03 -28.98 6.87
N MET A 141 22.11 -28.18 7.93
CA MET A 141 23.25 -28.20 8.86
C MET A 141 23.36 -29.54 9.60
N GLN A 142 22.25 -30.12 10.04
CA GLN A 142 22.25 -31.44 10.68
C GLN A 142 22.76 -32.53 9.73
N GLN A 143 22.35 -32.50 8.45
CA GLN A 143 22.84 -33.43 7.43
C GLN A 143 24.35 -33.24 7.16
N GLN A 144 24.84 -31.99 7.10
CA GLN A 144 26.29 -31.74 6.95
C GLN A 144 27.10 -32.25 8.13
N MET A 145 26.63 -32.06 9.37
CA MET A 145 27.33 -32.58 10.55
C MET A 145 27.38 -34.11 10.57
N GLN A 146 26.29 -34.80 10.19
CA GLN A 146 26.27 -36.26 10.09
C GLN A 146 27.21 -36.77 8.99
N ALA A 147 27.31 -36.05 7.87
CA ALA A 147 28.24 -36.38 6.80
C ALA A 147 29.70 -36.21 7.23
N MET A 148 30.02 -35.16 8.00
CA MET A 148 31.37 -34.95 8.55
C MET A 148 31.76 -36.03 9.57
N GLN A 149 30.86 -36.41 10.48
CA GLN A 149 31.14 -37.47 11.46
C GLN A 149 31.39 -38.84 10.79
N GLN A 150 30.63 -39.18 9.76
CA GLN A 150 30.87 -40.41 8.98
C GLN A 150 32.18 -40.38 8.19
N GLN A 151 32.69 -39.19 7.86
CA GLN A 151 33.95 -39.04 7.16
C GLN A 151 35.14 -39.14 8.12
N GLU A 152 35.02 -38.57 9.32
CA GLU A 152 36.01 -38.74 10.41
C GLU A 152 36.09 -40.20 10.90
N GLU A 153 34.96 -40.92 11.03
CA GLU A 153 34.95 -42.35 11.40
C GLU A 153 35.45 -43.28 10.27
N ALA A 154 35.44 -42.82 9.01
CA ALA A 154 35.92 -43.61 7.87
C ALA A 154 37.42 -43.41 7.57
N ASP A 155 38.02 -42.35 8.10
CA ASP A 155 39.45 -42.03 7.99
C ASP A 155 40.29 -42.49 9.22
N GLU A 156 39.66 -43.08 10.25
CA GLU A 156 40.28 -43.89 11.33
C GLU A 156 40.29 -45.40 11.02
#